data_AF-A0A8J4CC79-F1
#
_entry.id   AF-A0A8J4CC79-F1
#
_cell.length_a   1.000
_cell.length_b   1.000
_cell.length_c   1.000
_cell.angle_alpha   90.00
_cell.angle_beta   90.00
_cell.angle_gamma   90.00
#
_symmetry.space_group_name_H-M   'P 1'
#
loop_
_entity.id
_entity.type
_entity.pdbx_description
1 polymer ?
#
loop_
_entity_poly.entity_id
_entity_poly.type
_entity_poly.pdbx_seq_one_letter_code
_entity_poly.pdbx_strand_id
1 'polypeptide(L)'
;MANQGDVYGFRERSSRPCRMRLTWRGALRFAIVLVATISITESAPTVFVYSNSAVVESVDRLANITDIITTRTQPSQITLSPQQPILYFLTGYTAYVIVANGKQSYLDAERAQINLWKPLQLSQYVQQGATLVLIDGATLGPDNVTYNSFVPLLDAIFAAADSGPSGCRGYDIVRGLKAYRNQALTEPDPLALIKPRINVKPGVGLSSMRCTGTPKSLAVYTNDQLDFANPATVVVARKWSLGLGSIFWLGSSFKQPRRTGFQDVLAAAISSSSLPAFPPPPPPLPSSDPPPPPPPPPPPPPAPSPPPPSPPPPSPP
;
A
#
# COMPACT_ATOMS: atom_id res chain seq x y z
N MET A 1 -23.66 -67.10 -7.41
CA MET A 1 -23.50 -66.84 -5.96
C MET A 1 -24.04 -65.45 -5.69
N ALA A 2 -25.01 -65.38 -4.78
CA ALA A 2 -25.85 -64.23 -4.48
C ALA A 2 -25.21 -63.28 -3.45
N ASN A 3 -25.61 -62.01 -3.51
CA ASN A 3 -25.74 -61.00 -2.43
C ASN A 3 -25.99 -59.66 -3.15
N GLN A 4 -27.17 -59.01 -3.18
CA GLN A 4 -28.22 -58.73 -2.20
C GLN A 4 -27.75 -57.81 -1.05
N GLY A 5 -28.28 -56.59 -1.06
CA GLY A 5 -28.08 -55.50 -0.09
C GLY A 5 -28.54 -54.16 -0.71
N ASP A 6 -29.85 -53.88 -0.66
CA ASP A 6 -30.52 -52.93 0.25
C ASP A 6 -30.28 -51.45 -0.15
N VAL A 7 -31.19 -50.82 -0.90
CA VAL A 7 -32.42 -50.12 -0.44
C VAL A 7 -32.13 -49.05 0.63
N TYR A 8 -31.91 -47.81 0.19
CA TYR A 8 -32.21 -46.61 0.98
C TYR A 8 -33.16 -45.72 0.19
N GLY A 9 -34.44 -45.79 0.57
CA GLY A 9 -35.48 -44.86 0.14
C GLY A 9 -35.31 -43.52 0.84
N PHE A 10 -35.00 -42.48 0.07
CA PHE A 10 -34.97 -41.10 0.55
C PHE A 10 -36.40 -40.54 0.56
N ARG A 11 -36.93 -40.35 1.77
CA ARG A 11 -38.29 -39.85 2.04
C ARG A 11 -38.29 -38.32 1.92
N GLU A 12 -38.85 -37.80 0.82
CA GLU A 12 -39.16 -36.37 0.66
C GLU A 12 -40.14 -35.91 1.74
N ARG A 13 -39.65 -35.12 2.71
CA ARG A 13 -40.49 -34.37 3.63
C ARG A 13 -40.94 -33.07 2.95
N SER A 14 -42.18 -33.10 2.49
CA SER A 14 -43.01 -31.93 2.17
C SER A 14 -42.94 -30.89 3.31
N SER A 15 -42.23 -29.79 3.07
CA SER A 15 -42.24 -28.61 3.94
C SER A 15 -43.37 -27.69 3.51
N ARG A 16 -44.43 -27.66 4.31
CA ARG A 16 -45.57 -26.76 4.11
C ARG A 16 -45.14 -25.31 4.36
N PRO A 17 -45.60 -24.33 3.57
CA PRO A 17 -45.36 -22.92 3.86
C PRO A 17 -46.16 -22.50 5.11
N CYS A 18 -45.45 -22.11 6.17
CA CYS A 18 -46.04 -21.44 7.32
C CYS A 18 -46.50 -20.04 6.91
N ARG A 19 -47.82 -19.87 6.75
CA ARG A 19 -48.47 -18.57 6.57
C ARG A 19 -48.54 -17.85 7.92
N MET A 20 -47.51 -17.08 8.27
CA MET A 20 -47.60 -16.13 9.38
C MET A 20 -48.50 -14.97 8.98
N ARG A 21 -49.69 -14.90 9.59
CA ARG A 21 -50.52 -13.68 9.60
C ARG A 21 -49.92 -12.72 10.62
N LEU A 22 -49.20 -11.71 10.13
CA LEU A 22 -48.73 -10.60 10.95
C LEU A 22 -49.90 -9.61 11.11
N THR A 23 -50.51 -9.59 12.30
CA THR A 23 -51.58 -8.65 12.64
C THR A 23 -51.01 -7.25 12.82
N TRP A 24 -51.40 -6.38 11.91
CA TRP A 24 -50.93 -5.00 11.72
C TRP A 24 -51.70 -4.05 12.62
N ARG A 25 -51.38 -3.98 13.92
CA ARG A 25 -51.85 -2.90 14.81
C ARG A 25 -50.86 -2.68 15.96
N GLY A 26 -50.09 -1.60 15.90
CA GLY A 26 -49.38 -1.13 17.09
C GLY A 26 -48.19 -0.24 16.81
N ALA A 27 -48.37 1.05 17.08
CA ALA A 27 -47.33 2.03 17.41
C ALA A 27 -46.35 2.43 16.30
N LEU A 28 -46.82 3.38 15.49
CA LEU A 28 -46.00 4.36 14.79
C LEU A 28 -45.22 5.20 15.84
N ARG A 29 -44.05 4.73 16.27
CA ARG A 29 -43.04 5.58 16.90
C ARG A 29 -42.14 6.11 15.78
N PHE A 30 -42.32 7.38 15.44
CA PHE A 30 -41.40 8.12 14.58
C PHE A 30 -40.01 8.18 15.24
N ALA A 31 -39.15 7.22 14.92
CA ALA A 31 -37.72 7.40 15.07
C ALA A 31 -37.29 8.33 13.94
N ILE A 32 -37.16 9.63 14.24
CA ILE A 32 -36.42 10.56 13.39
C ILE A 32 -34.97 10.10 13.47
N VAL A 33 -34.57 9.22 12.55
CA VAL A 33 -33.17 8.91 12.29
C VAL A 33 -32.62 10.16 11.60
N LEU A 34 -31.98 11.02 12.39
CA LEU A 34 -31.19 12.13 11.90
C LEU A 34 -30.00 11.50 11.15
N VAL A 35 -30.16 11.25 9.84
CA VAL A 35 -29.04 10.88 8.96
C VAL A 35 -28.20 12.14 8.85
N ALA A 36 -27.26 12.31 9.79
CA ALA A 36 -26.18 13.25 9.64
C ALA A 36 -25.39 12.80 8.41
N THR A 37 -25.66 13.43 7.27
CA THR A 37 -24.82 13.35 6.09
C THR A 37 -23.48 13.95 6.45
N ILE A 38 -22.57 13.12 6.97
CA ILE A 38 -21.16 13.47 7.07
C ILE A 38 -20.69 13.58 5.62
N SER A 39 -20.67 14.81 5.09
CA SER A 39 -19.95 15.11 3.86
C SER A 39 -18.47 14.91 4.18
N ILE A 40 -17.98 13.69 3.96
CA ILE A 40 -16.56 13.40 3.98
C ILE A 40 -15.98 14.21 2.83
N THR A 41 -15.38 15.35 3.16
CA THR A 41 -14.57 16.09 2.20
C THR A 41 -13.35 15.21 1.93
N GLU A 42 -13.34 14.56 0.78
CA GLU A 42 -12.25 13.71 0.36
C GLU A 42 -11.01 14.59 0.22
N SER A 43 -10.12 14.53 1.22
CA SER A 43 -8.88 15.27 1.20
C SER A 43 -7.99 14.72 0.09
N ALA A 44 -7.40 15.61 -0.71
CA ALA A 44 -6.48 15.21 -1.77
C ALA A 44 -5.36 14.29 -1.22
N PRO A 45 -5.03 13.19 -1.91
CA PRO A 45 -4.14 12.16 -1.38
C PRO A 45 -2.73 12.69 -1.14
N THR A 46 -2.03 12.16 -0.13
CA THR A 46 -0.61 12.40 0.13
C THR A 46 0.19 11.18 -0.35
N VAL A 47 1.19 11.38 -1.21
CA VAL A 47 1.89 10.30 -1.90
C VAL A 47 3.38 10.28 -1.56
N PHE A 48 3.87 9.13 -1.14
CA PHE A 48 5.30 8.87 -0.98
C PHE A 48 5.79 8.03 -2.17
N VAL A 49 6.92 8.39 -2.77
CA VAL A 49 7.49 7.70 -3.92
C VAL A 49 8.91 7.25 -3.60
N TYR A 50 9.15 5.95 -3.72
CA TYR A 50 10.48 5.37 -3.55
C TYR A 50 11.37 5.70 -4.76
N SER A 51 12.50 6.36 -4.52
CA SER A 51 13.38 6.95 -5.54
C SER A 51 14.81 6.40 -5.54
N ASN A 52 15.04 5.21 -4.94
CA ASN A 52 16.38 4.63 -4.88
C ASN A 52 16.91 4.29 -6.28
N SER A 53 18.03 4.89 -6.67
CA SER A 53 18.63 4.71 -8.00
C SER A 53 19.19 3.30 -8.26
N ALA A 54 19.38 2.49 -7.21
CA ALA A 54 19.74 1.08 -7.33
C ALA A 54 18.54 0.19 -7.72
N VAL A 55 17.32 0.63 -7.44
CA VAL A 55 16.07 -0.12 -7.72
C VAL A 55 15.34 0.45 -8.94
N VAL A 56 15.30 1.78 -9.03
CA VAL A 56 14.65 2.49 -10.14
C VAL A 56 15.59 2.55 -11.34
N GLU A 57 15.10 2.07 -12.49
CA GLU A 57 15.85 1.94 -13.73
C GLU A 57 16.51 3.26 -14.19
N SER A 58 15.77 4.38 -14.17
CA SER A 58 16.26 5.70 -14.58
C SER A 58 15.53 6.85 -13.90
N VAL A 59 16.16 8.03 -13.88
CA VAL A 59 15.57 9.28 -13.37
C VAL A 59 14.38 9.72 -14.23
N ASP A 60 14.49 9.59 -15.56
CA ASP A 60 13.39 9.94 -16.48
C ASP A 60 12.13 9.12 -16.23
N ARG A 61 12.30 7.85 -15.88
CA ARG A 61 11.17 6.98 -15.53
C ARG A 61 10.51 7.42 -14.24
N LEU A 62 11.31 7.75 -13.23
CA LEU A 62 10.78 8.28 -11.97
C LEU A 62 10.01 9.57 -12.23
N ALA A 63 10.58 10.49 -13.02
CA ALA A 63 9.95 11.74 -13.41
C ALA A 63 8.62 11.51 -14.14
N ASN A 64 8.57 10.57 -15.10
CA ASN A 64 7.33 10.21 -15.79
C ASN A 64 6.26 9.67 -14.83
N ILE A 65 6.62 8.84 -13.87
CA ILE A 65 5.67 8.30 -12.88
C ILE A 65 5.16 9.42 -11.98
N THR A 66 6.05 10.29 -11.49
CA THR A 66 5.68 11.45 -10.68
C THR A 66 4.80 12.43 -11.44
N ASP A 67 5.06 12.68 -12.72
CA ASP A 67 4.21 13.51 -13.59
C ASP A 67 2.81 12.90 -13.74
N ILE A 68 2.70 11.59 -13.97
CA ILE A 68 1.41 10.89 -14.04
C ILE A 68 0.64 11.04 -12.72
N ILE A 69 1.30 10.85 -11.58
CA ILE A 69 0.68 11.01 -10.25
C ILE A 69 0.16 12.45 -10.10
N THR A 70 1.04 13.44 -10.34
CA THR A 70 0.69 14.86 -10.21
C THR A 70 -0.50 15.26 -11.08
N THR A 71 -0.47 14.85 -12.35
CA THR A 71 -1.49 15.25 -13.35
C THR A 71 -2.81 14.52 -13.20
N ARG A 72 -2.81 13.26 -12.71
CA ARG A 72 -4.02 12.42 -12.65
C ARG A 72 -4.67 12.34 -11.27
N THR A 73 -3.91 12.46 -10.19
CA THR A 73 -4.45 12.33 -8.83
C THR A 73 -4.50 13.65 -8.08
N GLN A 74 -3.81 14.69 -8.57
CA GLN A 74 -3.71 16.00 -7.94
C GLN A 74 -3.46 15.89 -6.43
N PRO A 75 -2.38 15.18 -6.03
CA PRO A 75 -2.13 14.94 -4.61
C PRO A 75 -1.84 16.25 -3.89
N SER A 76 -2.20 16.32 -2.61
CA SER A 76 -1.87 17.47 -1.76
C SER A 76 -0.36 17.57 -1.50
N GLN A 77 0.34 16.43 -1.53
CA GLN A 77 1.79 16.35 -1.35
C GLN A 77 2.37 15.14 -2.09
N ILE A 78 3.57 15.31 -2.66
CA ILE A 78 4.42 14.21 -3.14
C ILE A 78 5.79 14.33 -2.48
N THR A 79 6.25 13.25 -1.84
CA THR A 79 7.59 13.16 -1.25
C THR A 79 8.38 12.04 -1.93
N LEU A 80 9.63 12.30 -2.30
CA LEU A 80 10.54 11.31 -2.87
C LEU A 80 11.65 10.96 -1.87
N SER A 81 11.97 9.68 -1.72
CA SER A 81 13.07 9.23 -0.86
C SER A 81 13.75 7.97 -1.40
N PRO A 82 15.09 7.88 -1.31
CA PRO A 82 15.81 6.68 -1.72
C PRO A 82 15.75 5.55 -0.68
N GLN A 83 15.08 5.75 0.47
CA GLN A 83 14.98 4.76 1.54
C GLN A 83 13.54 4.62 2.01
N GLN A 84 13.17 3.40 2.45
CA GLN A 84 11.90 3.17 3.11
C GLN A 84 11.84 3.99 4.41
N PRO A 85 10.89 4.94 4.56
CA PRO A 85 10.69 5.63 5.81
C PRO A 85 10.12 4.67 6.86
N ILE A 86 10.37 4.97 8.15
CA ILE A 86 9.76 4.19 9.24
C ILE A 86 8.25 4.42 9.28
N LEU A 87 7.51 3.47 9.87
CA LEU A 87 6.04 3.49 9.93
C LEU A 87 5.45 4.83 10.38
N TYR A 88 6.03 5.47 11.40
CA TYR A 88 5.56 6.78 11.90
C TYR A 88 5.52 7.86 10.83
N PHE A 89 6.49 7.90 9.91
CA PHE A 89 6.47 8.84 8.80
C PHE A 89 5.54 8.35 7.68
N LEU A 90 5.47 7.04 7.43
CA LEU A 90 4.56 6.46 6.42
C LEU A 90 3.10 6.80 6.71
N THR A 91 2.68 6.81 7.96
CA THR A 91 1.27 7.07 8.33
C THR A 91 0.79 8.48 7.96
N GLY A 92 1.69 9.42 7.62
CA GLY A 92 1.32 10.71 7.04
C GLY A 92 0.97 10.68 5.54
N TYR A 93 1.17 9.53 4.89
CA TYR A 93 0.93 9.34 3.46
C TYR A 93 -0.23 8.37 3.22
N THR A 94 -1.15 8.71 2.34
CA THR A 94 -2.24 7.81 1.92
C THR A 94 -1.75 6.73 0.97
N ALA A 95 -0.75 7.03 0.13
CA ALA A 95 -0.20 6.08 -0.81
C ALA A 95 1.33 6.02 -0.74
N TYR A 96 1.89 4.81 -0.79
CA TYR A 96 3.32 4.57 -0.97
C TYR A 96 3.56 3.84 -2.29
N VAL A 97 4.33 4.44 -3.18
CA VAL A 97 4.62 3.92 -4.52
C VAL A 97 6.06 3.43 -4.59
N ILE A 98 6.25 2.14 -4.82
CA ILE A 98 7.54 1.49 -5.02
C ILE A 98 7.70 1.12 -6.49
N VAL A 99 8.73 1.66 -7.13
CA VAL A 99 9.06 1.38 -8.52
C VAL A 99 10.28 0.47 -8.57
N ALA A 100 10.18 -0.66 -9.27
CA ALA A 100 11.32 -1.56 -9.50
C ALA A 100 11.34 -2.07 -10.95
N ASN A 101 12.51 -2.19 -11.57
CA ASN A 101 12.70 -2.91 -12.84
C ASN A 101 14.19 -3.05 -13.16
N GLY A 102 14.61 -4.26 -13.53
CA GLY A 102 15.83 -4.49 -14.29
C GLY A 102 17.13 -4.20 -13.55
N LYS A 103 17.05 -3.82 -12.27
CA LYS A 103 18.18 -3.59 -11.37
C LYS A 103 18.01 -4.40 -10.09
N GLN A 104 18.52 -3.90 -8.96
CA GLN A 104 18.42 -4.54 -7.66
C GLN A 104 16.96 -4.60 -7.19
N SER A 105 16.59 -5.68 -6.48
CA SER A 105 15.27 -5.76 -5.86
C SER A 105 15.13 -4.75 -4.73
N TYR A 106 13.89 -4.30 -4.46
CA TYR A 106 13.59 -3.47 -3.29
C TYR A 106 14.05 -4.14 -1.99
N LEU A 107 13.82 -5.46 -1.88
CA LEU A 107 14.20 -6.22 -0.70
C LEU A 107 15.71 -6.20 -0.45
N ASP A 108 16.52 -6.32 -1.51
CA ASP A 108 17.97 -6.29 -1.37
C ASP A 108 18.47 -4.88 -1.07
N ALA A 109 17.94 -3.87 -1.77
CA ALA A 109 18.34 -2.47 -1.59
C ALA A 109 18.05 -1.96 -0.17
N GLU A 110 16.91 -2.36 0.38
CA GLU A 110 16.51 -2.03 1.74
C GLU A 110 17.08 -3.00 2.79
N ARG A 111 17.79 -4.05 2.38
CA ARG A 111 18.22 -5.20 3.19
C ARG A 111 17.07 -5.84 3.97
N ALA A 112 15.86 -5.76 3.43
CA ALA A 112 14.61 -6.16 4.08
C ALA A 112 14.43 -7.68 4.22
N GLN A 113 15.27 -8.50 3.56
CA GLN A 113 15.31 -9.94 3.82
C GLN A 113 15.94 -10.28 5.17
N ILE A 114 16.98 -9.54 5.55
CA ILE A 114 17.63 -9.66 6.87
C ILE A 114 16.83 -8.84 7.88
N ASN A 115 16.32 -7.70 7.41
CA ASN A 115 15.63 -6.73 8.20
C ASN A 115 14.10 -6.86 8.10
N LEU A 116 13.58 -7.87 8.79
CA LEU A 116 12.16 -8.25 8.75
C LEU A 116 11.21 -7.14 9.24
N TRP A 117 11.69 -6.08 9.91
CA TRP A 117 10.81 -4.98 10.30
C TRP A 117 10.29 -4.18 9.10
N LYS A 118 10.99 -4.16 7.97
CA LYS A 118 10.57 -3.36 6.80
C LYS A 118 9.29 -3.91 6.16
N PRO A 119 9.20 -5.21 5.79
CA PRO A 119 7.95 -5.81 5.33
C PRO A 119 6.84 -5.75 6.39
N LEU A 120 7.19 -5.92 7.67
CA LEU A 120 6.22 -5.79 8.78
C LEU A 120 5.60 -4.39 8.83
N GLN A 121 6.41 -3.32 8.71
CA GLN A 121 5.89 -1.96 8.68
C GLN A 121 5.02 -1.69 7.46
N LEU A 122 5.37 -2.23 6.29
CA LEU A 122 4.51 -2.13 5.10
C LEU A 122 3.19 -2.88 5.30
N SER A 123 3.22 -4.06 5.92
CA SER A 123 2.02 -4.80 6.31
C SER A 123 1.12 -3.97 7.22
N GLN A 124 1.67 -3.43 8.31
CA GLN A 124 0.94 -2.58 9.26
C GLN A 124 0.36 -1.31 8.60
N TYR A 125 1.17 -0.65 7.76
CA TYR A 125 0.77 0.53 7.00
C TYR A 125 -0.46 0.25 6.11
N VAL A 126 -0.45 -0.85 5.36
CA VAL A 126 -1.59 -1.23 4.51
C VAL A 126 -2.77 -1.68 5.37
N GLN A 127 -2.55 -2.47 6.42
CA GLN A 127 -3.62 -2.90 7.33
C GLN A 127 -4.39 -1.73 7.96
N GLN A 128 -3.74 -0.57 8.15
CA GLN A 128 -4.31 0.66 8.68
C GLN A 128 -5.16 1.47 7.67
N GLY A 129 -5.27 1.05 6.41
CA GLY A 129 -6.11 1.72 5.41
C GLY A 129 -5.35 2.38 4.26
N ALA A 130 -4.03 2.35 4.30
CA ALA A 130 -3.22 2.97 3.27
C ALA A 130 -3.09 2.10 2.01
N THR A 131 -2.69 2.74 0.91
CA THR A 131 -2.40 2.07 -0.35
C THR A 131 -0.90 1.85 -0.53
N LEU A 132 -0.50 0.61 -0.84
CA LEU A 132 0.83 0.29 -1.36
C LEU A 132 0.75 -0.01 -2.86
N VAL A 133 1.49 0.73 -3.69
CA VAL A 133 1.53 0.54 -5.14
C VAL A 133 2.90 0.04 -5.57
N LEU A 134 2.94 -1.13 -6.20
CA LEU A 134 4.14 -1.78 -6.71
C LEU A 134 4.14 -1.68 -8.24
N ILE A 135 5.13 -0.99 -8.80
CA ILE A 135 5.21 -0.72 -10.23
C ILE A 135 6.29 -1.59 -10.85
N ASP A 136 5.83 -2.47 -11.75
CA ASP A 136 6.57 -3.38 -12.62
C ASP A 136 7.21 -4.56 -11.88
N GLY A 137 8.47 -4.45 -11.48
CA GLY A 137 9.22 -5.50 -10.81
C GLY A 137 9.85 -6.53 -11.74
N ALA A 138 9.67 -6.47 -13.07
CA ALA A 138 10.39 -7.37 -13.97
C ALA A 138 11.91 -7.23 -13.78
N THR A 139 12.58 -8.36 -13.62
CA THR A 139 14.03 -8.46 -13.54
C THR A 139 14.46 -9.70 -14.32
N LEU A 140 15.52 -9.57 -15.11
CA LEU A 140 16.08 -10.69 -15.86
C LEU A 140 16.97 -11.53 -14.95
N GLY A 141 16.67 -12.82 -14.83
CA GLY A 141 17.52 -13.79 -14.14
C GLY A 141 18.80 -14.11 -14.93
N PRO A 142 19.78 -14.75 -14.28
CA PRO A 142 21.02 -15.21 -14.94
C PRO A 142 20.77 -16.18 -16.11
N ASP A 143 19.63 -16.86 -16.09
CA ASP A 143 19.15 -17.82 -17.09
C ASP A 143 18.28 -17.17 -18.18
N ASN A 144 18.21 -15.83 -18.23
CA ASN A 144 17.29 -15.05 -19.07
C ASN A 144 15.80 -15.32 -18.78
N VAL A 145 15.47 -15.88 -17.62
CA VAL A 145 14.07 -16.00 -17.19
C VAL A 145 13.67 -14.72 -16.47
N THR A 146 12.62 -14.06 -16.95
CA THR A 146 12.09 -12.89 -16.25
C THR A 146 11.36 -13.33 -14.98
N TYR A 147 11.83 -12.85 -13.85
CA TYR A 147 11.12 -12.96 -12.58
C TYR A 147 10.58 -11.60 -12.15
N ASN A 148 9.67 -11.61 -11.18
CA ASN A 148 9.16 -10.38 -10.58
C ASN A 148 9.79 -10.19 -9.19
N SER A 149 10.59 -9.14 -9.02
CA SER A 149 11.33 -8.85 -7.80
C SER A 149 10.44 -8.47 -6.61
N PHE A 150 9.14 -8.22 -6.84
CA PHE A 150 8.17 -8.00 -5.76
C PHE A 150 7.58 -9.28 -5.19
N VAL A 151 7.72 -10.44 -5.84
CA VAL A 151 7.16 -11.70 -5.32
C VAL A 151 7.63 -12.00 -3.89
N PRO A 152 8.94 -11.97 -3.58
CA PRO A 152 9.37 -12.25 -2.21
C PRO A 152 8.97 -11.13 -1.23
N LEU A 153 8.79 -9.89 -1.70
CA LEU A 153 8.28 -8.79 -0.87
C LEU A 153 6.82 -9.02 -0.50
N LEU A 154 5.99 -9.41 -1.46
CA LEU A 154 4.59 -9.75 -1.24
C LEU A 154 4.46 -10.92 -0.26
N ASP A 155 5.26 -11.97 -0.43
CA ASP A 155 5.28 -13.10 0.50
C ASP A 155 5.65 -12.66 1.92
N ALA A 156 6.65 -11.79 2.08
CA ALA A 156 7.04 -11.26 3.38
C ALA A 156 5.96 -10.37 4.02
N ILE A 157 5.30 -9.51 3.24
CA ILE A 157 4.20 -8.65 3.73
C ILE A 157 3.01 -9.49 4.18
N PHE A 158 2.60 -10.49 3.38
CA PHE A 158 1.46 -11.33 3.74
C PHE A 158 1.78 -12.32 4.88
N ALA A 159 3.02 -12.81 4.97
CA ALA A 159 3.48 -13.58 6.13
C ALA A 159 3.42 -12.73 7.41
N ALA A 160 3.85 -11.46 7.36
CA ALA A 160 3.74 -10.54 8.49
C ALA A 160 2.29 -10.18 8.87
N ALA A 161 1.32 -10.51 8.00
CA ALA A 161 -0.11 -10.33 8.22
C ALA A 161 -0.85 -11.65 8.50
N ASP A 162 -0.14 -12.75 8.74
CA ASP A 162 -0.70 -14.10 8.92
C ASP A 162 -1.65 -14.54 7.79
N SER A 163 -1.44 -14.02 6.57
CA SER A 163 -2.32 -14.25 5.41
C SER A 163 -1.83 -15.36 4.46
N GLY A 164 -0.67 -15.95 4.78
CA GLY A 164 0.00 -16.95 3.95
C GLY A 164 0.82 -16.34 2.80
N PRO A 165 1.48 -17.17 1.97
CA PRO A 165 2.30 -16.69 0.86
C PRO A 165 1.42 -16.30 -0.34
N SER A 166 1.82 -15.24 -1.05
CA SER A 166 1.11 -14.72 -2.23
C SER A 166 0.90 -15.76 -3.32
N GLY A 167 1.81 -16.74 -3.41
CA GLY A 167 1.86 -17.75 -4.46
C GLY A 167 1.98 -17.13 -5.85
N CYS A 168 2.52 -15.91 -5.92
CA CYS A 168 2.73 -15.19 -7.16
C CYS A 168 4.03 -15.64 -7.84
N ARG A 169 4.03 -15.63 -9.17
CA ARG A 169 5.20 -15.86 -10.02
C ARG A 169 5.19 -14.87 -11.16
N GLY A 170 6.37 -14.33 -11.49
CA GLY A 170 6.56 -13.53 -12.69
C GLY A 170 6.30 -14.36 -13.95
N TYR A 171 5.81 -13.70 -14.99
CA TYR A 171 5.58 -14.33 -16.29
C TYR A 171 5.93 -13.37 -17.43
N ASP A 172 6.50 -13.92 -18.49
CA ASP A 172 6.89 -13.18 -19.68
C ASP A 172 5.75 -13.02 -20.67
N ILE A 173 5.59 -11.78 -21.16
CA ILE A 173 4.65 -11.49 -22.23
C ILE A 173 5.39 -11.67 -23.55
N VAL A 174 5.33 -12.87 -24.11
CA VAL A 174 6.03 -13.23 -25.36
C VAL A 174 5.36 -12.72 -26.62
N ARG A 175 4.05 -12.42 -26.55
CA ARG A 175 3.24 -11.94 -27.69
C ARG A 175 2.33 -10.81 -27.25
N GLY A 176 1.98 -9.94 -28.19
CA GLY A 176 1.02 -8.87 -27.92
C GLY A 176 -0.33 -9.46 -27.52
N LEU A 177 -0.95 -8.91 -26.49
CA LEU A 177 -2.26 -9.34 -25.99
C LEU A 177 -3.17 -8.15 -25.71
N LYS A 178 -4.47 -8.40 -25.75
CA LYS A 178 -5.48 -7.47 -25.22
C LYS A 178 -5.74 -7.86 -23.77
N ALA A 179 -5.61 -6.90 -22.86
CA ALA A 179 -6.00 -7.12 -21.48
C ALA A 179 -7.33 -6.41 -21.22
N TYR A 180 -8.25 -7.11 -20.58
CA TYR A 180 -9.61 -6.69 -20.29
C TYR A 180 -9.73 -6.38 -18.81
N ARG A 181 -10.42 -5.28 -18.50
CA ARG A 181 -10.73 -4.89 -17.13
C ARG A 181 -11.63 -5.95 -16.50
N ASN A 182 -11.40 -6.26 -15.25
CA ASN A 182 -12.27 -7.15 -14.50
C ASN A 182 -13.68 -6.56 -14.32
N GLN A 183 -14.68 -7.31 -14.75
CA GLN A 183 -16.09 -6.91 -14.68
C GLN A 183 -16.66 -7.00 -13.25
N ALA A 184 -16.00 -7.75 -12.36
CA ALA A 184 -16.33 -7.77 -10.93
C ALA A 184 -15.96 -6.45 -10.22
N LEU A 185 -15.21 -5.56 -10.87
CA LEU A 185 -14.99 -4.20 -10.39
C LEU A 185 -16.26 -3.37 -10.68
N THR A 186 -17.04 -3.13 -9.64
CA THR A 186 -18.26 -2.31 -9.70
C THR A 186 -18.07 -1.03 -8.90
N GLU A 187 -18.87 -0.02 -9.21
CA GLU A 187 -18.95 1.18 -8.38
C GLU A 187 -19.34 0.79 -6.93
N PRO A 188 -18.77 1.47 -5.91
CA PRO A 188 -17.98 2.71 -5.98
C PRO A 188 -16.46 2.53 -6.15
N ASP A 189 -15.94 1.35 -6.51
CA ASP A 189 -14.48 1.16 -6.68
C ASP A 189 -13.95 2.07 -7.81
N PRO A 190 -12.95 2.94 -7.59
CA PRO A 190 -12.38 3.79 -8.63
C PRO A 190 -11.86 3.01 -9.85
N LEU A 191 -11.47 1.74 -9.67
CA LEU A 191 -11.08 0.86 -10.76
C LEU A 191 -12.25 0.49 -11.69
N ALA A 192 -13.50 0.67 -11.29
CA ALA A 192 -14.65 0.43 -12.16
C ALA A 192 -14.76 1.50 -13.28
N LEU A 193 -14.08 2.64 -13.14
CA LEU A 193 -14.11 3.75 -14.10
C LEU A 193 -12.96 3.73 -15.11
N ILE A 194 -11.96 2.88 -14.91
CA ILE A 194 -10.82 2.78 -15.85
C ILE A 194 -11.27 2.14 -17.17
N LYS A 195 -10.47 2.35 -18.22
CA LYS A 195 -10.75 1.83 -19.56
C LYS A 195 -11.05 0.31 -19.53
N PRO A 196 -12.04 -0.17 -20.30
CA PRO A 196 -12.40 -1.59 -20.28
C PRO A 196 -11.35 -2.49 -20.93
N ARG A 197 -10.47 -1.93 -21.77
CA ARG A 197 -9.48 -2.70 -22.53
C ARG A 197 -8.21 -1.90 -22.78
N ILE A 198 -7.07 -2.59 -22.70
CA ILE A 198 -5.75 -2.06 -23.04
C ILE A 198 -4.99 -3.01 -23.96
N ASN A 199 -4.10 -2.44 -24.78
CA ASN A 199 -3.19 -3.20 -25.63
C ASN A 199 -1.83 -3.36 -24.94
N VAL A 200 -1.43 -4.60 -24.73
CA VAL A 200 -0.18 -4.99 -24.08
C VAL A 200 0.72 -5.54 -25.18
N LYS A 201 1.95 -5.02 -25.29
CA LYS A 201 2.93 -5.45 -26.30
C LYS A 201 4.16 -6.03 -25.60
N PRO A 202 4.83 -7.05 -26.15
CA PRO A 202 6.08 -7.57 -25.62
C PRO A 202 7.18 -6.50 -25.70
N GLY A 203 8.20 -6.58 -24.83
CA GLY A 203 9.43 -5.76 -24.92
C GLY A 203 9.29 -4.26 -24.65
N VAL A 204 8.10 -3.78 -24.30
CA VAL A 204 7.83 -2.35 -24.00
C VAL A 204 7.83 -2.04 -22.50
N GLY A 205 8.59 -2.84 -21.74
CA GLY A 205 8.62 -2.80 -20.28
C GLY A 205 7.25 -3.09 -19.68
N LEU A 206 6.71 -4.27 -20.00
CA LEU A 206 5.54 -4.83 -19.36
C LEU A 206 5.94 -6.16 -18.74
N SER A 207 5.58 -6.35 -17.48
CA SER A 207 5.65 -7.60 -16.76
C SER A 207 4.24 -8.16 -16.54
N SER A 208 4.16 -9.47 -16.36
CA SER A 208 2.93 -10.13 -15.95
C SER A 208 3.18 -10.98 -14.71
N MET A 209 2.13 -11.26 -13.94
CA MET A 209 2.20 -12.17 -12.82
C MET A 209 1.04 -13.15 -12.82
N ARG A 210 1.33 -14.36 -12.33
CA ARG A 210 0.38 -15.43 -12.07
C ARG A 210 0.36 -15.71 -10.57
N CYS A 211 -0.79 -15.65 -9.91
CA CYS A 211 -0.88 -15.87 -8.47
C CYS A 211 -1.88 -16.98 -8.14
N THR A 212 -1.47 -17.94 -7.32
CA THR A 212 -2.30 -19.09 -6.90
C THR A 212 -2.42 -19.21 -5.37
N GLY A 213 -1.75 -18.35 -4.61
CA GLY A 213 -1.69 -18.41 -3.15
C GLY A 213 -2.79 -17.60 -2.45
N THR A 214 -2.56 -17.36 -1.16
CA THR A 214 -3.42 -16.55 -0.29
C THR A 214 -2.64 -15.31 0.18
N PRO A 215 -3.28 -14.15 0.38
CA PRO A 215 -4.72 -13.91 0.30
C PRO A 215 -5.24 -13.90 -1.15
N LYS A 216 -6.55 -14.16 -1.30
CA LYS A 216 -7.22 -14.05 -2.59
C LYS A 216 -7.02 -12.64 -3.14
N SER A 217 -6.73 -12.56 -4.43
CA SER A 217 -6.43 -11.31 -5.10
C SER A 217 -7.34 -11.10 -6.29
N LEU A 218 -7.65 -9.84 -6.57
CA LEU A 218 -8.49 -9.44 -7.67
C LEU A 218 -7.61 -9.00 -8.84
N ALA A 219 -7.69 -9.72 -9.96
CA ALA A 219 -7.10 -9.24 -11.20
C ALA A 219 -7.80 -7.94 -11.61
N VAL A 220 -7.05 -6.88 -11.93
CA VAL A 220 -7.58 -5.62 -12.46
C VAL A 220 -7.66 -5.70 -13.98
N TYR A 221 -6.59 -6.20 -14.60
CA TYR A 221 -6.52 -6.48 -16.04
C TYR A 221 -5.94 -7.88 -16.29
N THR A 222 -6.61 -8.66 -17.14
CA THR A 222 -6.18 -10.01 -17.56
C THR A 222 -6.39 -10.22 -19.06
N ASN A 223 -5.65 -11.15 -19.65
CA ASN A 223 -5.79 -11.53 -21.05
C ASN A 223 -7.08 -12.34 -21.34
N ASP A 224 -7.73 -12.86 -20.32
CA ASP A 224 -8.97 -13.62 -20.43
C ASP A 224 -10.16 -12.77 -19.98
N GLN A 225 -11.13 -12.56 -20.87
CA GLN A 225 -12.32 -11.76 -20.57
C GLN A 225 -13.34 -12.52 -19.72
N LEU A 226 -13.27 -13.86 -19.68
CA LEU A 226 -14.35 -14.71 -19.18
C LEU A 226 -13.98 -15.44 -17.88
N ASP A 227 -12.69 -15.63 -17.59
CA ASP A 227 -12.26 -16.39 -16.41
C ASP A 227 -11.19 -15.68 -15.56
N PHE A 228 -11.64 -14.70 -14.77
CA PHE A 228 -10.78 -13.98 -13.82
C PHE A 228 -10.34 -14.84 -12.61
N ALA A 229 -10.97 -15.99 -12.40
CA ALA A 229 -10.64 -16.93 -11.33
C ALA A 229 -9.60 -17.96 -11.77
N ASN A 230 -9.43 -18.16 -13.08
CA ASN A 230 -8.47 -19.12 -13.60
C ASN A 230 -7.04 -18.70 -13.25
N PRO A 231 -6.34 -19.50 -12.43
CA PRO A 231 -4.98 -19.20 -12.05
C PRO A 231 -4.05 -19.15 -13.24
N ALA A 232 -4.37 -19.74 -14.40
CA ALA A 232 -3.56 -19.73 -15.61
C ALA A 232 -3.60 -18.43 -16.41
N THR A 233 -4.47 -17.50 -16.05
CA THR A 233 -4.61 -16.25 -16.79
C THR A 233 -3.45 -15.30 -16.50
N VAL A 234 -3.01 -14.62 -17.56
CA VAL A 234 -1.90 -13.67 -17.50
C VAL A 234 -2.47 -12.35 -17.02
N VAL A 235 -2.03 -11.92 -15.83
CA VAL A 235 -2.50 -10.69 -15.21
C VAL A 235 -1.44 -9.62 -15.32
N VAL A 236 -1.86 -8.43 -15.76
CA VAL A 236 -0.97 -7.27 -15.97
C VAL A 236 -1.20 -6.15 -14.96
N ALA A 237 -2.27 -6.24 -14.16
CA ALA A 237 -2.46 -5.43 -12.96
C ALA A 237 -3.33 -6.20 -11.95
N ARG A 238 -3.02 -6.11 -10.65
CA ARG A 238 -3.66 -6.90 -9.59
C ARG A 238 -3.81 -6.09 -8.31
N LYS A 239 -4.87 -6.37 -7.55
CA LYS A 239 -5.21 -5.78 -6.25
C LYS A 239 -5.30 -6.88 -5.19
N TRP A 240 -4.75 -6.65 -4.01
CA TRP A 240 -4.97 -7.44 -2.80
C TRP A 240 -5.55 -6.54 -1.73
N SER A 241 -6.56 -7.02 -1.01
CA SER A 241 -7.04 -6.35 0.21
C SER A 241 -6.25 -6.88 1.40
N LEU A 242 -5.79 -5.98 2.26
CA LEU A 242 -5.05 -6.34 3.47
C LEU A 242 -5.46 -5.39 4.60
N GLY A 243 -6.19 -5.90 5.60
CA GLY A 243 -6.85 -5.07 6.61
C GLY A 243 -7.80 -4.07 5.95
N LEU A 244 -7.67 -2.78 6.30
CA LEU A 244 -8.48 -1.70 5.74
C LEU A 244 -7.94 -1.16 4.40
N GLY A 245 -6.68 -1.45 4.06
CA GLY A 245 -6.03 -0.90 2.88
C GLY A 245 -5.92 -1.89 1.74
N SER A 246 -5.08 -1.56 0.77
CA SER A 246 -4.87 -2.38 -0.43
C SER A 246 -3.45 -2.32 -0.95
N ILE A 247 -3.00 -3.44 -1.48
CA ILE A 247 -1.76 -3.53 -2.27
C ILE A 247 -2.16 -3.61 -3.73
N PHE A 248 -1.54 -2.80 -4.58
CA PHE A 248 -1.69 -2.84 -6.02
C PHE A 248 -0.36 -3.21 -6.64
N TRP A 249 -0.40 -4.08 -7.63
CA TRP A 249 0.73 -4.32 -8.52
C TRP A 249 0.33 -3.97 -9.95
N LEU A 250 1.16 -3.19 -10.62
CA LEU A 250 0.99 -2.77 -12.01
C LEU A 250 2.18 -3.26 -12.80
N GLY A 251 1.98 -4.17 -13.75
CA GLY A 251 3.07 -4.69 -14.58
C GLY A 251 3.67 -3.68 -15.56
N SER A 252 3.29 -2.40 -15.54
CA SER A 252 3.82 -1.40 -16.46
C SER A 252 5.05 -0.71 -15.90
N SER A 253 6.15 -0.74 -16.67
CA SER A 253 7.34 0.06 -16.40
C SER A 253 7.17 1.56 -16.60
N PHE A 254 6.12 1.97 -17.32
CA PHE A 254 5.95 3.34 -17.83
C PHE A 254 7.12 3.85 -18.70
N LYS A 255 7.92 2.95 -19.30
CA LYS A 255 8.89 3.29 -20.37
C LYS A 255 8.25 4.05 -21.52
N GLN A 256 6.95 3.84 -21.75
CA GLN A 256 6.13 4.58 -22.70
C GLN A 256 5.11 5.45 -21.95
N PRO A 257 5.33 6.78 -21.83
CA PRO A 257 4.53 7.67 -20.98
C PRO A 257 3.11 7.95 -21.50
N ARG A 258 2.65 7.29 -22.57
CA ARG A 258 1.30 7.50 -23.16
C ARG A 258 0.37 6.30 -23.05
N ARG A 259 0.69 5.33 -22.18
CA ARG A 259 -0.17 4.17 -21.93
C ARG A 259 -1.28 4.53 -20.95
N THR A 260 -2.30 5.22 -21.45
CA THR A 260 -3.40 5.76 -20.62
C THR A 260 -3.99 4.73 -19.66
N GLY A 261 -4.17 3.49 -20.07
CA GLY A 261 -4.84 2.50 -19.21
C GLY A 261 -4.09 2.14 -17.93
N PHE A 262 -2.74 2.11 -17.93
CA PHE A 262 -1.97 1.90 -16.71
C PHE A 262 -1.88 3.17 -15.85
N GLN A 263 -1.93 4.34 -16.47
CA GLN A 263 -2.04 5.62 -15.77
C GLN A 263 -3.36 5.72 -15.01
N ASP A 264 -4.45 5.29 -15.65
CA ASP A 264 -5.77 5.27 -15.05
C ASP A 264 -5.81 4.29 -13.85
N VAL A 265 -5.13 3.13 -13.93
CA VAL A 265 -4.97 2.21 -12.78
C VAL A 265 -4.15 2.82 -11.66
N LEU A 266 -3.02 3.46 -11.98
CA LEU A 266 -2.17 4.11 -10.97
C LEU A 266 -2.95 5.18 -10.22
N ALA A 267 -3.69 6.01 -10.96
CA ALA A 267 -4.52 7.04 -10.38
C ALA A 267 -5.62 6.46 -9.49
N ALA A 268 -6.37 5.48 -10.00
CA ALA A 268 -7.43 4.81 -9.26
C ALA A 268 -6.92 4.10 -7.99
N ALA A 269 -5.72 3.50 -8.03
CA ALA A 269 -5.09 2.88 -6.86
C ALA A 269 -4.77 3.90 -5.77
N ILE A 270 -4.21 5.06 -6.14
CA ILE A 270 -3.90 6.13 -5.19
C ILE A 270 -5.20 6.70 -4.60
N SER A 271 -6.22 6.90 -5.43
CA SER A 271 -7.54 7.37 -4.98
C SER A 271 -8.31 6.36 -4.13
N SER A 272 -8.00 5.06 -4.20
CA SER A 272 -8.69 4.06 -3.38
C SER A 272 -8.21 4.00 -1.93
N SER A 273 -7.26 4.84 -1.53
CA SER A 273 -6.76 4.85 -0.15
C SER A 273 -7.84 5.38 0.80
N SER A 274 -8.05 4.68 1.90
CA SER A 274 -8.94 5.11 2.96
C SER A 274 -8.18 5.08 4.28
N LEU A 275 -7.28 6.04 4.49
CA LEU A 275 -6.74 6.23 5.83
C LEU A 275 -7.87 6.77 6.71
N PRO A 276 -8.10 6.19 7.90
CA PRO A 276 -8.99 6.80 8.86
C PRO A 276 -8.47 8.21 9.14
N ALA A 277 -9.37 9.20 9.10
CA ALA A 277 -9.01 10.55 9.51
C ALA A 277 -8.40 10.43 10.90
N PHE A 278 -7.16 10.94 11.07
CA PHE A 278 -6.58 11.00 12.40
C PHE A 278 -7.60 11.72 13.29
N PRO A 279 -7.90 11.18 14.49
CA PRO A 279 -8.72 11.91 15.43
C PRO A 279 -8.09 13.30 15.58
N PRO A 280 -8.91 14.38 15.58
CA PRO A 280 -8.38 15.72 15.76
C PRO A 280 -7.45 15.70 16.98
N PRO A 281 -6.29 16.38 16.91
CA PRO A 281 -5.37 16.41 18.05
C PRO A 281 -6.17 16.78 19.30
N PRO A 282 -5.93 16.09 20.44
CA PRO A 282 -6.63 16.43 21.67
C PRO A 282 -6.48 17.94 21.91
N PRO A 283 -7.56 18.61 22.38
CA PRO A 283 -7.47 20.03 22.67
C PRO A 283 -6.25 20.28 23.56
N PRO A 284 -5.49 21.37 23.33
CA PRO A 284 -4.34 21.69 24.15
C PRO A 284 -4.78 21.62 25.61
N LEU A 285 -4.06 20.82 26.40
CA LEU A 285 -4.28 20.77 27.84
C LEU A 285 -4.27 22.22 28.34
N PRO A 286 -5.26 22.64 29.14
CA PRO A 286 -5.22 23.96 29.75
C PRO A 286 -3.85 24.11 30.40
N SER A 287 -3.10 25.16 30.04
CA SER A 287 -1.76 25.40 30.58
C SER A 287 -1.85 25.43 32.10
N SER A 288 -1.55 24.30 32.72
CA SER A 288 -1.49 24.16 34.16
C SER A 288 -0.17 24.76 34.59
N ASP A 289 -0.32 25.90 35.23
CA ASP A 289 0.66 26.67 35.96
C ASP A 289 1.68 27.50 35.17
N PRO A 290 1.90 28.76 35.60
CA PRO A 290 3.03 29.55 35.13
C PRO A 290 4.34 28.81 35.46
N PRO A 291 5.36 28.92 34.61
CA PRO A 291 6.66 28.33 34.87
C PRO A 291 7.16 28.77 36.25
N PRO A 292 7.76 27.87 37.05
CA PRO A 292 8.31 28.24 38.35
C PRO A 292 9.32 29.38 38.18
N PRO A 293 9.39 30.32 39.14
CA PRO A 293 10.32 31.43 39.06
C PRO A 293 11.76 30.90 38.92
N PRO A 294 12.61 31.58 38.13
CA PRO A 294 13.99 31.16 37.95
C PRO A 294 14.70 31.09 39.32
N PRO A 295 15.58 30.09 39.52
CA PRO A 295 16.35 29.97 40.75
C PRO A 295 17.19 31.24 40.97
N PRO A 296 17.42 31.65 42.23
CA PRO A 296 18.24 32.81 42.53
C PRO A 296 19.65 32.63 41.97
N PRO A 297 20.30 33.71 41.50
CA PRO A 297 21.66 33.64 41.00
C PRO A 297 22.62 33.16 42.10
N PRO A 298 23.65 32.39 41.73
CA PRO A 298 24.66 31.93 42.68
C PRO A 298 25.38 33.14 43.31
N PRO A 299 25.83 33.02 44.58
CA PRO A 299 26.59 34.07 45.23
C PRO A 299 27.88 34.39 44.46
N PRO A 300 28.32 35.67 44.46
CA PRO A 300 29.55 36.05 43.78
C PRO A 300 30.75 35.28 44.35
N PRO A 301 31.72 34.90 43.51
CA PRO A 301 32.93 34.22 43.95
C PRO A 301 33.71 35.10 44.95
N PRO A 302 34.36 34.51 45.96
CA PRO A 302 35.19 35.24 46.91
C PRO A 302 36.31 35.99 46.18
N ALA A 303 36.61 37.20 46.66
CA ALA A 303 37.64 38.04 46.08
C ALA A 303 39.00 37.31 46.08
N PRO A 304 39.78 37.42 44.99
CA PRO A 304 41.11 36.81 44.93
C PRO A 304 42.02 37.37 46.02
N SER A 305 42.71 36.47 46.73
CA SER A 305 43.68 36.84 47.76
C SER A 305 44.80 37.72 47.16
N PRO A 306 45.29 38.73 47.90
CA PRO A 306 46.37 39.58 47.42
C PRO A 306 47.62 38.75 47.13
N PRO A 307 48.38 39.10 46.07
CA PRO A 307 49.61 38.40 45.73
C PRO A 307 50.63 38.50 46.87
N PRO A 308 51.44 37.45 47.10
CA PRO A 308 52.48 37.49 48.11
C PRO A 308 53.52 38.59 47.80
N PRO A 309 54.07 39.25 48.83
CA PRO A 309 55.08 40.29 48.65
C PRO A 309 56.30 39.73 47.92
N SER A 310 56.80 40.51 46.96
CA SER A 310 57.96 40.14 46.15
C SER A 310 59.20 40.00 47.04
N PRO A 311 60.05 38.99 46.80
CA PRO A 311 61.28 38.83 47.57
C PRO A 311 62.23 40.00 47.34
N PRO A 312 63.00 40.42 48.37
CA PRO A 312 63.93 41.51 48.26
C PRO A 312 65.05 41.20 47.26
N PRO A 313 65.55 42.20 46.51
CA PRO A 313 66.57 42.01 45.51
C PRO A 313 67.89 41.51 46.15
N PRO A 314 68.60 40.57 45.48
CA PRO A 314 69.87 40.08 45.97
C PRO A 314 70.92 41.21 46.00
N SER A 315 71.71 41.24 47.07
CA SER A 315 72.77 42.22 47.26
C SER A 315 73.92 41.99 46.25
N PRO A 316 74.46 43.05 45.64
CA PRO A 316 75.55 42.93 44.68
C PRO A 316 76.89 42.60 45.39
N PRO A 317 77.81 41.90 44.70
CA PRO A 317 79.13 41.54 45.22
C PRO A 317 80.09 42.72 45.34
#